data_AF-A0A163JJX1-F1
#
_entry.id   AF-A0A163JJX1-F1
#
_cell.length_a   1.000
_cell.length_b   1.000
_cell.length_c   1.000
_cell.angle_alpha   90.00
_cell.angle_beta   90.00
_cell.angle_gamma   90.00
#
_symmetry.space_group_name_H-M   'P 1'
#
loop_
_entity.id
_entity.type
_entity.pdbx_description
1 polymer ?
#
loop_
_entity_poly.entity_id
_entity_poly.type
_entity_poly.pdbx_seq_one_letter_code
_entity_poly.pdbx_strand_id
1 'polypeptide(L)'
;MLGTDPTGFQHFEVCMRSREELLLCILPSGAMDSGKRNLNVMSSTHLLDESYIKAMDCTVFVVTGYAVYNCPYIYAWKQSQRALKYMSNAVEPDVPLRLESTLSWTTKNVALWEMVWELISRVSWPSPQNPFAIDFDYLDRVPLPQSLFLTGALMEFLQTLWVQAEPQVSFIDQVFEDIQVLQQRHLQLMRDYTHKINVATPSG
;
A
#
# COMPACT_ATOMS: atom_id res chain seq x y z
N MET A 1 10.95 17.44 6.47
CA MET A 1 11.39 16.25 5.71
C MET A 1 10.79 15.03 6.40
N LEU A 2 9.61 14.59 5.95
CA LEU A 2 8.97 13.39 6.47
C LEU A 2 9.50 12.22 5.64
N GLY A 3 10.53 11.58 6.18
CA GLY A 3 11.12 10.39 5.60
C GLY A 3 10.75 9.20 6.45
N THR A 4 9.59 8.60 6.18
CA THR A 4 9.18 7.24 6.58
C THR A 4 7.88 6.99 5.85
N ASP A 5 7.77 5.97 4.98
CA ASP A 5 6.44 5.45 4.63
C ASP A 5 6.50 3.96 4.25
N PRO A 6 6.65 3.07 5.24
CA PRO A 6 5.93 1.80 5.19
C PRO A 6 4.44 2.15 5.30
N THR A 7 3.70 1.79 4.27
CA THR A 7 2.32 2.23 3.99
C THR A 7 1.27 1.72 4.98
N GLY A 8 1.67 0.93 5.98
CA GLY A 8 0.75 0.27 6.91
C GLY A 8 0.03 -0.95 6.33
N PHE A 9 0.31 -1.33 5.07
CA PHE A 9 -0.25 -2.52 4.43
C PHE A 9 0.72 -3.71 4.51
N GLN A 10 0.16 -4.92 4.51
CA GLN A 10 0.94 -6.17 4.55
C GLN A 10 1.54 -6.54 3.19
N HIS A 11 0.83 -6.25 2.10
CA HIS A 11 1.10 -6.83 0.79
C HIS A 11 1.75 -5.87 -0.20
N PHE A 12 1.74 -4.57 0.07
CA PHE A 12 2.32 -3.60 -0.84
C PHE A 12 2.79 -2.35 -0.11
N GLU A 13 3.73 -1.66 -0.72
CA GLU A 13 4.28 -0.38 -0.30
C GLU A 13 4.23 0.61 -1.47
N VAL A 14 4.13 1.90 -1.15
CA VAL A 14 4.00 2.97 -2.12
C VAL A 14 5.01 4.07 -1.77
N CYS A 15 5.66 4.61 -2.79
CA CYS A 15 6.57 5.75 -2.64
C CYS A 15 6.37 6.72 -3.80
N MET A 16 6.38 8.02 -3.51
CA MET A 16 6.43 9.05 -4.55
C MET A 16 7.82 9.09 -5.20
N ARG A 17 7.88 8.88 -6.52
CA ARG A 17 9.12 9.01 -7.31
C ARG A 17 9.28 10.41 -7.89
N SER A 18 8.19 11.00 -8.35
CA SER A 18 8.15 12.37 -8.88
C SER A 18 6.79 12.99 -8.58
N ARG A 19 6.51 14.19 -9.14
CA ARG A 19 5.21 14.86 -8.98
C ARG A 19 4.04 14.05 -9.59
N GLU A 20 4.32 13.25 -10.61
CA GLU A 20 3.30 12.55 -11.40
C GLU A 20 3.53 11.03 -11.45
N GLU A 21 4.56 10.54 -10.74
CA GLU A 21 4.94 9.13 -10.72
C GLU A 21 5.03 8.61 -9.28
N LEU A 22 4.37 7.48 -9.02
CA LEU A 22 4.52 6.70 -7.79
C LEU A 22 5.07 5.30 -8.10
N LEU A 23 5.82 4.76 -7.16
CA LEU A 23 6.27 3.38 -7.16
C LEU A 23 5.31 2.56 -6.32
N LEU A 24 4.77 1.50 -6.89
CA LEU A 24 3.98 0.49 -6.19
C LEU A 24 4.83 -0.79 -6.10
N CYS A 25 5.23 -1.14 -4.89
CA CYS A 25 6.00 -2.34 -4.60
C CYS A 25 5.06 -3.40 -4.03
N ILE A 26 4.98 -4.57 -4.66
CA ILE A 26 4.19 -5.71 -4.19
C ILE A 26 5.12 -6.73 -3.56
N LEU A 27 4.81 -7.06 -2.30
CA LEU A 27 5.59 -7.92 -1.44
C LEU A 27 5.13 -9.38 -1.60
N PRO A 28 6.04 -10.38 -1.50
CA PRO A 28 5.64 -11.77 -1.67
C PRO A 28 4.72 -12.26 -0.55
N SER A 29 3.67 -13.01 -0.91
CA SER A 29 2.87 -13.77 0.06
C SER A 29 3.78 -14.71 0.87
N GLY A 30 3.82 -14.51 2.20
CA GLY A 30 4.61 -15.31 3.14
C GLY A 30 6.03 -14.83 3.44
N ALA A 31 6.47 -13.69 2.88
CA ALA A 31 7.80 -13.12 3.21
C ALA A 31 7.87 -12.45 4.59
N MET A 32 6.71 -12.21 5.22
CA MET A 32 6.62 -11.50 6.49
C MET A 32 6.67 -12.47 7.68
N ASP A 33 7.88 -12.74 8.13
CA ASP A 33 8.12 -12.86 9.56
C ASP A 33 8.18 -11.41 10.08
N SER A 34 7.15 -10.95 10.81
CA SER A 34 6.92 -9.54 11.18
C SER A 34 8.07 -8.91 11.99
N GLY A 35 9.09 -9.69 12.36
CA GLY A 35 10.35 -9.22 12.92
C GLY A 35 11.34 -8.56 11.94
N LYS A 36 11.17 -8.68 10.61
CA LYS A 36 12.18 -8.23 9.63
C LYS A 36 12.00 -6.83 9.02
N ARG A 37 10.81 -6.20 9.14
CA ARG A 37 10.66 -4.77 8.80
C ARG A 37 11.37 -3.95 9.88
N ASN A 38 12.68 -3.73 9.71
CA ASN A 38 13.44 -2.82 10.54
C ASN A 38 12.89 -1.40 10.32
N LEU A 39 12.10 -0.90 11.27
CA LEU A 39 11.59 0.50 11.29
C LEU A 39 12.71 1.52 11.08
N ASN A 40 13.94 1.17 11.46
CA ASN A 40 15.09 2.08 11.45
C ASN A 40 15.76 2.27 10.08
N VAL A 41 15.35 1.56 9.01
CA VAL A 41 16.07 1.58 7.72
C VAL A 41 15.15 1.56 6.50
N MET A 42 14.04 2.29 6.51
CA MET A 42 13.28 2.54 5.28
C MET A 42 13.38 4.01 4.91
N SER A 43 14.50 4.36 4.26
CA SER A 43 14.64 5.64 3.56
C SER A 43 13.48 5.80 2.58
N SER A 44 12.98 7.02 2.36
CA SER A 44 11.98 7.32 1.33
C SER A 44 12.38 6.83 -0.07
N THR A 45 13.65 6.48 -0.30
CA THR A 45 14.18 6.03 -1.58
C THR A 45 14.41 4.51 -1.66
N HIS A 46 14.06 3.72 -0.65
CA HIS A 46 14.41 2.28 -0.61
C HIS A 46 13.79 1.49 -1.76
N LEU A 47 12.63 1.89 -2.29
CA LEU A 47 12.04 1.29 -3.50
C LEU A 47 12.81 1.61 -4.78
N LEU A 48 13.82 2.49 -4.73
CA LEU A 48 14.77 2.72 -5.82
C LEU A 48 16.01 1.82 -5.72
N ASP A 49 16.22 1.16 -4.57
CA ASP A 49 17.40 0.33 -4.32
C ASP A 49 17.19 -1.09 -4.86
N GLU A 50 17.95 -1.46 -5.89
CA GLU A 50 17.88 -2.81 -6.45
C GLU A 50 18.24 -3.91 -5.45
N SER A 51 19.13 -3.63 -4.48
CA SER A 51 19.54 -4.61 -3.49
C SER A 51 18.39 -4.93 -2.53
N TYR A 52 17.61 -3.91 -2.15
CA TYR A 52 16.39 -4.08 -1.37
C TYR A 52 15.36 -4.91 -2.12
N ILE A 53 15.10 -4.58 -3.39
CA ILE A 53 14.12 -5.27 -4.23
C ILE A 53 14.47 -6.75 -4.37
N LYS A 54 15.75 -7.06 -4.61
CA LYS A 54 16.24 -8.45 -4.69
C LYS A 54 16.16 -9.17 -3.34
N ALA A 55 16.50 -8.48 -2.25
CA ALA A 55 16.48 -9.06 -0.90
C ALA A 55 15.05 -9.43 -0.45
N MET A 56 14.07 -8.61 -0.83
CA MET A 56 12.65 -8.83 -0.50
C MET A 56 11.91 -9.65 -1.55
N ASP A 57 12.54 -10.00 -2.68
CA ASP A 57 11.92 -10.66 -3.84
C ASP A 57 10.62 -9.97 -4.29
N CYS A 58 10.56 -8.64 -4.15
CA CYS A 58 9.36 -7.85 -4.43
C CYS A 58 9.31 -7.40 -5.89
N THR A 59 8.09 -7.06 -6.35
CA THR A 59 7.86 -6.57 -7.71
C THR A 59 7.42 -5.12 -7.68
N VAL A 60 8.11 -4.26 -8.43
CA VAL A 60 7.89 -2.82 -8.43
C VAL A 60 7.31 -2.37 -9.77
N PHE A 61 6.22 -1.63 -9.69
CA PHE A 61 5.55 -0.95 -10.78
C PHE A 61 5.71 0.56 -10.65
N VAL A 62 5.76 1.26 -11.78
CA VAL A 62 5.63 2.71 -11.82
C VAL A 62 4.21 3.02 -12.27
N VAL A 63 3.44 3.71 -11.42
CA VAL A 63 2.11 4.23 -11.77
C VAL A 63 2.24 5.71 -12.06
N THR A 64 1.81 6.12 -13.25
CA THR A 64 1.94 7.50 -13.74
C THR A 64 0.57 8.12 -13.95
N GLY A 65 0.38 9.34 -13.45
CA GLY A 65 -0.87 10.09 -13.51
C GLY A 65 -0.80 11.35 -14.36
N TYR A 66 -0.22 11.27 -15.56
CA TYR A 66 -0.09 12.44 -16.44
C TYR A 66 -1.45 12.92 -16.94
N ALA A 67 -1.76 14.20 -16.71
CA ALA A 67 -3.06 14.79 -17.06
C ALA A 67 -3.39 14.66 -18.56
N VAL A 68 -2.38 14.67 -19.44
CA VAL A 68 -2.56 14.56 -20.89
C VAL A 68 -3.21 13.23 -21.32
N TYR A 69 -3.07 12.16 -20.53
CA TYR A 69 -3.57 10.84 -20.91
C TYR A 69 -4.95 10.50 -20.37
N ASN A 70 -5.53 11.33 -19.49
CA ASN A 70 -6.84 11.12 -18.85
C ASN A 70 -7.03 9.73 -18.18
N CYS A 71 -5.96 8.98 -17.96
CA CYS A 71 -5.94 7.63 -17.38
C CYS A 71 -4.55 7.36 -16.78
N PRO A 72 -4.47 6.69 -15.61
CA PRO A 72 -3.21 6.18 -15.09
C PRO A 72 -2.58 5.13 -16.01
N TYR A 73 -1.27 5.26 -16.27
CA TYR A 73 -0.48 4.24 -16.95
C TYR A 73 0.40 3.52 -15.94
N ILE A 74 0.52 2.20 -16.08
CA ILE A 74 1.28 1.36 -15.16
C ILE A 74 2.35 0.60 -15.93
N TYR A 75 3.61 0.78 -15.54
CA TYR A 75 4.76 0.15 -16.16
C TYR A 75 5.38 -0.85 -15.19
N ALA A 76 5.76 -2.02 -15.67
CA ALA A 76 6.61 -2.90 -14.89
C ALA A 76 8.02 -2.32 -14.85
N TRP A 77 8.57 -2.09 -13.66
CA TRP A 77 9.89 -1.48 -13.52
C TRP A 77 10.95 -2.48 -13.09
N LYS A 78 10.71 -3.20 -12.00
CA LYS A 78 11.59 -4.26 -11.51
C LYS A 78 10.74 -5.47 -11.14
N GLN A 79 11.02 -6.61 -11.76
CA GLN A 79 10.24 -7.83 -11.58
C GLN A 79 11.06 -8.83 -10.79
N SER A 80 10.44 -9.42 -9.77
CA SER A 80 11.07 -10.49 -9.02
C SER A 80 11.11 -11.78 -9.84
N GLN A 81 12.02 -12.71 -9.51
CA GLN A 81 12.07 -14.00 -10.21
C GLN A 81 10.75 -14.77 -10.03
N ARG A 82 10.05 -14.54 -8.92
CA ARG A 82 8.74 -15.11 -8.67
C ARG A 82 7.68 -14.52 -9.60
N ALA A 83 7.62 -13.20 -9.74
CA ALA A 83 6.63 -12.56 -10.62
C ALA A 83 6.83 -12.94 -12.10
N LEU A 84 8.08 -13.11 -12.55
CA LEU A 84 8.39 -13.63 -13.89
C LEU A 84 7.86 -15.05 -14.16
N LYS A 85 7.66 -15.87 -13.12
CA LYS A 85 7.08 -17.22 -13.28
C LYS A 85 5.56 -17.20 -13.45
N TYR A 86 4.90 -16.21 -12.85
CA TYR A 86 3.43 -16.13 -12.82
C TYR A 86 2.87 -15.18 -13.88
N MET A 87 3.61 -14.14 -14.25
CA MET A 87 3.30 -13.34 -15.42
C MET A 87 3.68 -14.15 -16.66
N SER A 88 2.70 -14.54 -17.47
CA SER A 88 2.90 -15.46 -18.60
C SER A 88 3.86 -14.94 -19.68
N ASN A 89 4.24 -13.66 -19.61
CA ASN A 89 5.25 -13.01 -20.44
C ASN A 89 6.04 -12.03 -19.57
N ALA A 90 7.36 -11.96 -19.74
CA ALA A 90 8.15 -10.87 -19.20
C ALA A 90 7.59 -9.55 -19.74
N VAL A 91 7.08 -8.69 -18.86
CA VAL A 91 6.54 -7.40 -19.28
C VAL A 91 7.70 -6.56 -19.77
N GLU A 92 7.63 -6.09 -21.01
CA GLU A 92 8.65 -5.24 -21.58
C GLU A 92 8.76 -3.95 -20.76
N PRO A 93 9.98 -3.55 -20.35
CA PRO A 93 10.18 -2.25 -19.75
C PRO A 93 9.70 -1.17 -20.73
N ASP A 94 9.13 -0.08 -20.19
CA ASP A 94 8.61 1.08 -20.96
C ASP A 94 7.33 0.82 -21.78
N VAL A 95 6.79 -0.40 -21.77
CA VAL A 95 5.45 -0.69 -22.30
C VAL A 95 4.43 -0.71 -21.16
N PRO A 96 3.36 0.09 -21.23
CA PRO A 96 2.37 0.09 -20.16
C PRO A 96 1.57 -1.21 -20.17
N LEU A 97 1.32 -1.71 -18.97
CA LEU A 97 0.47 -2.86 -18.72
C LEU A 97 -0.94 -2.60 -19.21
N ARG A 98 -1.51 -3.59 -19.89
CA ARG A 98 -2.93 -3.63 -20.22
C ARG A 98 -3.68 -4.31 -19.08
N LEU A 99 -4.08 -3.50 -18.11
CA LEU A 99 -4.94 -3.91 -17.01
C LEU A 99 -6.40 -3.70 -17.39
N GLU A 100 -7.29 -4.58 -16.96
CA GLU A 100 -8.73 -4.44 -17.18
C GLU A 100 -9.25 -3.14 -16.57
N SER A 101 -8.75 -2.80 -15.39
CA SER A 101 -9.02 -1.53 -14.70
C SER A 101 -8.57 -0.30 -15.53
N THR A 102 -7.36 -0.32 -16.09
CA THR A 102 -6.87 0.79 -16.95
C THR A 102 -7.63 0.91 -18.27
N LEU A 103 -8.03 -0.22 -18.87
CA LEU A 103 -8.81 -0.24 -20.11
C LEU A 103 -10.26 0.23 -19.88
N SER A 104 -10.79 0.00 -18.69
CA SER A 104 -12.15 0.39 -18.31
C SER A 104 -12.25 1.81 -17.74
N TRP A 105 -11.12 2.49 -17.47
CA TRP A 105 -11.08 3.77 -16.76
C TRP A 105 -11.98 4.86 -17.36
N THR A 106 -12.06 4.96 -18.69
CA THR A 106 -12.87 5.98 -19.37
C THR A 106 -14.33 5.59 -19.54
N THR A 107 -14.68 4.32 -19.31
CA THR A 107 -16.02 3.77 -19.58
C THR A 107 -16.76 3.34 -18.32
N LYS A 108 -16.04 3.09 -17.24
CA LYS A 108 -16.57 2.71 -15.92
C LYS A 108 -16.02 3.65 -14.85
N ASN A 109 -16.69 3.69 -13.70
CA ASN A 109 -16.20 4.42 -12.53
C ASN A 109 -15.12 3.59 -11.80
N VAL A 110 -13.96 3.44 -12.43
CA VAL A 110 -12.86 2.63 -11.89
C VAL A 110 -12.15 3.39 -10.78
N ALA A 111 -12.02 2.77 -9.61
CA ALA A 111 -11.25 3.28 -8.49
C ALA A 111 -9.78 2.83 -8.56
N LEU A 112 -8.87 3.64 -8.02
CA LEU A 112 -7.43 3.33 -8.03
C LEU A 112 -7.10 2.02 -7.28
N TRP A 113 -7.86 1.70 -6.22
CA TRP A 113 -7.65 0.47 -5.47
C TRP A 113 -7.93 -0.77 -6.35
N GLU A 114 -8.80 -0.68 -7.36
CA GLU A 114 -9.03 -1.79 -8.28
C GLU A 114 -7.78 -2.12 -9.11
N MET A 115 -7.02 -1.09 -9.52
CA MET A 115 -5.74 -1.28 -10.20
C MET A 115 -4.71 -1.95 -9.28
N VAL A 116 -4.65 -1.52 -8.02
CA VAL A 116 -3.74 -2.09 -7.01
C VAL A 116 -4.08 -3.56 -6.77
N TRP A 117 -5.36 -3.88 -6.57
CA TRP A 117 -5.82 -5.26 -6.39
C TRP A 117 -5.52 -6.14 -7.62
N GLU A 118 -5.79 -5.64 -8.82
CA GLU A 118 -5.50 -6.37 -10.06
C GLU A 118 -4.01 -6.72 -10.18
N LEU A 119 -3.12 -5.78 -9.83
CA LEU A 119 -1.68 -6.02 -9.82
C LEU A 119 -1.28 -7.05 -8.76
N ILE A 120 -1.78 -6.93 -7.52
CA ILE A 120 -1.51 -7.88 -6.44
C ILE A 120 -1.93 -9.29 -6.87
N SER A 121 -3.13 -9.43 -7.43
CA SER A 121 -3.65 -10.71 -7.93
C SER A 121 -2.81 -11.33 -9.04
N ARG A 122 -2.18 -10.51 -9.88
CA ARG A 122 -1.35 -10.99 -11.00
C ARG A 122 0.03 -11.48 -10.57
N VAL A 123 0.60 -10.94 -9.49
CA VAL A 123 1.99 -11.24 -9.08
C VAL A 123 2.12 -12.00 -7.77
N SER A 124 1.07 -12.08 -6.97
CA SER A 124 1.03 -12.83 -5.72
C SER A 124 0.38 -14.19 -5.91
N TRP A 125 1.10 -15.26 -5.57
CA TRP A 125 0.58 -16.63 -5.62
C TRP A 125 0.87 -17.42 -4.33
N PRO A 126 -0.14 -17.85 -3.56
CA PRO A 126 -1.56 -17.55 -3.75
C PRO A 126 -1.82 -16.04 -3.57
N SER A 127 -2.87 -15.55 -4.24
CA SER A 127 -3.36 -14.18 -4.03
C SER A 127 -3.84 -14.05 -2.58
N PRO A 128 -3.51 -12.94 -1.89
CA PRO A 128 -3.93 -12.74 -0.50
C PRO A 128 -5.45 -12.69 -0.38
N GLN A 129 -5.98 -13.18 0.75
CA GLN A 129 -7.42 -13.12 1.04
C GLN A 129 -7.90 -11.67 1.19
N ASN A 130 -7.14 -10.82 1.89
CA ASN A 130 -7.35 -9.38 1.95
C ASN A 130 -6.15 -8.65 1.32
N PRO A 131 -6.26 -8.07 0.13
CA PRO A 131 -5.15 -7.40 -0.56
C PRO A 131 -4.70 -6.11 0.13
N PHE A 132 -5.60 -5.53 0.93
CA PHE A 132 -5.42 -4.30 1.68
C PHE A 132 -5.27 -4.57 3.18
N ALA A 133 -4.87 -5.80 3.55
CA ALA A 133 -4.67 -6.18 4.94
C ALA A 133 -3.72 -5.20 5.64
N ILE A 134 -4.13 -4.75 6.82
CA ILE A 134 -3.33 -3.84 7.65
C ILE A 134 -2.24 -4.59 8.39
N ASP A 135 -1.03 -4.06 8.37
CA ASP A 135 0.08 -4.55 9.18
C ASP A 135 -0.02 -3.95 10.59
N PHE A 136 -0.86 -4.56 11.42
CA PHE A 136 -1.09 -4.14 12.79
C PHE A 136 0.17 -4.26 13.67
N ASP A 137 1.04 -5.25 13.40
CA ASP A 137 2.33 -5.41 14.10
C ASP A 137 3.26 -4.23 13.81
N TYR A 138 3.27 -3.75 12.56
CA TYR A 138 3.99 -2.54 12.19
C TYR A 138 3.39 -1.31 12.88
N LEU A 139 2.07 -1.15 12.85
CA LEU A 139 1.39 0.00 13.48
C LEU A 139 1.71 0.12 14.97
N ASP A 140 1.81 -1.00 15.69
CA ASP A 140 2.14 -1.02 17.12
C ASP A 140 3.56 -0.53 17.43
N ARG A 141 4.45 -0.51 16.44
CA ARG A 141 5.83 -0.02 16.56
C ARG A 141 5.99 1.44 16.16
N VAL A 142 5.00 2.03 15.48
CA VAL A 142 5.07 3.43 15.02
C VAL A 142 4.85 4.38 16.22
N PRO A 143 5.79 5.30 16.51
CA PRO A 143 5.66 6.21 17.64
C PRO A 143 4.57 7.27 17.42
N LEU A 144 4.09 7.86 18.51
CA LEU A 144 3.25 9.06 18.48
C LEU A 144 4.11 10.30 18.13
N PRO A 145 3.63 11.22 17.26
CA PRO A 145 2.29 11.27 16.70
C PRO A 145 2.13 10.55 15.36
N GLN A 146 3.18 9.95 14.78
CA GLN A 146 3.11 9.36 13.44
C GLN A 146 2.01 8.30 13.32
N SER A 147 1.86 7.43 14.33
CA SER A 147 0.82 6.40 14.34
C SER A 147 -0.59 6.97 14.32
N LEU A 148 -0.81 8.16 14.91
CA LEU A 148 -2.12 8.82 14.88
C LEU A 148 -2.50 9.25 13.46
N PHE A 149 -1.57 9.88 12.73
CA PHE A 149 -1.80 10.29 11.34
C PHE A 149 -1.95 9.08 10.41
N LEU A 150 -1.09 8.08 10.58
CA LEU A 150 -1.10 6.89 9.75
C LEU A 150 -2.41 6.10 9.93
N THR A 151 -2.85 5.86 11.17
CA THR A 151 -4.12 5.16 11.41
C THR A 151 -5.33 5.94 10.88
N GLY A 152 -5.32 7.27 10.95
CA GLY A 152 -6.36 8.11 10.36
C GLY A 152 -6.43 7.97 8.84
N ALA A 153 -5.28 8.07 8.16
CA ALA A 153 -5.19 7.94 6.70
C ALA A 153 -5.59 6.55 6.20
N LEU A 154 -5.13 5.50 6.90
CA LEU A 154 -5.50 4.11 6.59
C LEU A 154 -7.00 3.88 6.77
N MET A 155 -7.59 4.43 7.83
CA MET A 155 -9.03 4.31 8.11
C MET A 155 -9.86 5.00 7.03
N GLU A 156 -9.49 6.22 6.63
CA GLU A 156 -10.14 6.94 5.53
C GLU A 156 -10.06 6.15 4.22
N PHE A 157 -8.89 5.61 3.89
CA PHE A 157 -8.70 4.80 2.69
C PHE A 157 -9.58 3.55 2.70
N LEU A 158 -9.54 2.75 3.78
CA LEU A 158 -10.32 1.51 3.86
C LEU A 158 -11.82 1.78 3.85
N GLN A 159 -12.30 2.82 4.53
CA GLN A 159 -13.72 3.22 4.50
C GLN A 159 -14.15 3.65 3.09
N THR A 160 -13.32 4.42 2.39
CA THR A 160 -13.58 4.82 1.01
C THR A 160 -13.66 3.60 0.09
N LEU A 161 -12.71 2.68 0.21
CA LEU A 161 -12.71 1.41 -0.51
C LEU A 161 -13.98 0.63 -0.21
N TRP A 162 -14.34 0.48 1.06
CA TRP A 162 -15.53 -0.26 1.49
C TRP A 162 -16.83 0.29 0.90
N VAL A 163 -16.97 1.61 0.85
CA VAL A 163 -18.14 2.28 0.24
C VAL A 163 -18.15 2.15 -1.28
N GLN A 164 -16.98 2.18 -1.93
CA GLN A 164 -16.87 2.12 -3.39
C GLN A 164 -16.97 0.70 -3.97
N ALA A 165 -16.66 -0.32 -3.17
CA ALA A 165 -16.60 -1.70 -3.64
C ALA A 165 -17.98 -2.21 -4.08
N GLU A 166 -18.00 -2.92 -5.22
CA GLU A 166 -19.18 -3.65 -5.64
C GLU A 166 -19.44 -4.86 -4.72
N PRO A 167 -20.69 -5.30 -4.54
CA PRO A 167 -21.02 -6.41 -3.62
C PRO A 167 -20.34 -7.75 -3.93
N GLN A 168 -19.83 -7.92 -5.16
CA GLN A 168 -19.13 -9.13 -5.60
C GLN A 168 -17.63 -9.16 -5.25
N VAL A 169 -17.08 -8.09 -4.67
CA VAL A 169 -15.68 -8.03 -4.24
C VAL A 169 -15.48 -8.96 -3.03
N SER A 170 -14.76 -10.05 -3.23
CA SER A 170 -14.70 -11.17 -2.27
C SER A 170 -14.01 -10.87 -0.95
N PHE A 171 -13.20 -9.80 -0.88
CA PHE A 171 -12.38 -9.47 0.29
C PHE A 171 -12.98 -8.35 1.16
N ILE A 172 -14.18 -7.88 0.82
CA ILE A 172 -14.75 -6.66 1.42
C ILE A 172 -15.11 -6.84 2.89
N ASP A 173 -15.49 -8.06 3.29
CA ASP A 173 -15.75 -8.41 4.69
C ASP A 173 -14.48 -8.33 5.53
N GLN A 174 -13.34 -8.80 5.00
CA GLN A 174 -12.05 -8.70 5.71
C GLN A 174 -11.56 -7.26 5.79
N VAL A 175 -11.83 -6.43 4.77
CA VAL A 175 -11.57 -4.99 4.87
C VAL A 175 -12.40 -4.36 5.98
N PHE A 176 -13.67 -4.76 6.11
CA PHE A 176 -14.53 -4.25 7.18
C PHE A 176 -14.03 -4.67 8.58
N GLU A 177 -13.58 -5.92 8.74
CA GLU A 177 -12.94 -6.40 9.97
C GLU A 177 -11.71 -5.53 10.33
N ASP A 178 -10.84 -5.25 9.36
CA ASP A 178 -9.67 -4.38 9.57
C ASP A 178 -10.08 -2.94 9.95
N ILE A 179 -11.14 -2.39 9.35
CA ILE A 179 -11.68 -1.07 9.73
C ILE A 179 -12.08 -1.05 11.20
N GLN A 180 -12.76 -2.08 11.69
CA GLN A 180 -13.21 -2.15 13.09
C GLN A 180 -12.03 -2.14 14.06
N VAL A 181 -11.01 -2.94 13.79
CA VAL A 181 -9.79 -3.00 14.62
C VAL A 181 -9.04 -1.66 14.56
N LEU A 182 -8.88 -1.11 13.36
CA LEU A 182 -8.16 0.15 13.15
C LEU A 182 -8.87 1.33 13.83
N GLN A 183 -10.20 1.37 13.81
CA GLN A 183 -11.00 2.38 14.51
C GLN A 183 -10.77 2.34 16.02
N GLN A 184 -10.76 1.15 16.63
CA GLN A 184 -10.47 1.00 18.07
C GLN A 184 -9.07 1.51 18.40
N ARG A 185 -8.06 1.16 17.60
CA ARG A 185 -6.68 1.62 17.76
C ARG A 185 -6.56 3.14 17.61
N HIS A 186 -7.19 3.72 16.59
CA HIS A 186 -7.16 5.17 16.36
C HIS A 186 -7.76 5.96 17.53
N LEU A 187 -8.89 5.51 18.08
CA LEU A 187 -9.49 6.12 19.27
C LEU A 187 -8.56 6.05 20.49
N GLN A 188 -7.86 4.93 20.69
CA GLN A 188 -6.89 4.79 21.77
C GLN A 188 -5.71 5.76 21.57
N LEU A 189 -5.15 5.82 20.36
CA LEU A 189 -4.06 6.74 20.02
C LEU A 189 -4.45 8.21 20.22
N MET A 190 -5.69 8.60 19.90
CA MET A 190 -6.19 9.96 20.17
C MET A 190 -6.22 10.28 21.66
N ARG A 191 -6.65 9.32 22.50
CA ARG A 191 -6.66 9.49 23.96
C ARG A 191 -5.24 9.64 24.50
N ASP A 192 -4.33 8.77 24.07
CA ASP A 192 -2.93 8.77 24.51
C ASP A 192 -2.22 10.06 24.08
N TYR A 193 -2.48 10.52 22.85
CA TYR A 193 -1.93 11.78 22.34
C TYR A 193 -2.46 13.00 23.11
N THR A 194 -3.77 13.05 23.38
CA THR A 194 -4.39 14.12 24.16
C THR A 194 -3.83 14.16 25.58
N HIS A 195 -3.69 13.00 26.23
CA HIS A 195 -3.09 12.90 27.56
C HIS A 195 -1.63 13.39 27.56
N LYS A 196 -0.83 12.98 26.58
CA LYS A 196 0.58 13.40 26.44
C LYS A 196 0.72 14.93 26.29
N ILE A 197 -0.15 15.57 25.50
CA ILE A 197 -0.16 17.03 25.35
C ILE A 197 -0.53 17.72 26.66
N ASN A 198 -1.57 17.23 27.35
CA ASN A 198 -2.04 17.84 28.59
C ASN A 198 -1.01 17.72 29.73
N VAL A 199 -0.24 16.64 29.80
CA VAL A 199 0.85 16.48 30.78
C VAL A 199 2.07 17.35 30.43
N ALA A 200 2.36 17.54 29.14
CA ALA A 200 3.49 18.36 28.69
C ALA A 200 3.27 19.88 28.86
N THR A 201 2.04 20.31 29.11
CA THR A 201 1.68 21.73 29.26
C THR A 201 1.28 21.98 30.72
N PRO A 202 2.22 22.32 31.62
CA PRO A 202 1.86 22.60 33.00
C PRO A 202 0.97 23.85 33.05
N SER A 203 -0.14 23.75 33.77
CA SER A 203 -1.04 24.86 34.07
C SER A 203 -0.25 25.94 34.81
N GLY A 204 0.02 27.06 34.13
CA GLY A 204 0.56 28.27 34.74
C GLY A 204 -0.51 29.04 35.50
#